data_AF-A0A429GXJ5-F1
#
_entry.id   AF-A0A429GXJ5-F1
#
_cell.length_a   1.000
_cell.length_b   1.000
_cell.length_c   1.000
_cell.angle_alpha   90.00
_cell.angle_beta   90.00
_cell.angle_gamma   90.00
#
_symmetry.space_group_name_H-M   'P 1'
#
loop_
_entity.id
_entity.type
_entity.pdbx_description
1 polymer ?
#
loop_
_entity_poly.entity_id
_entity_poly.type
_entity_poly.pdbx_seq_one_letter_code
_entity_poly.pdbx_strand_id
1 'polypeptide(L)' 'MSDVPTILKEIREELKEIKLLYKELVEKLVPVEEPLEDEKEAIESSDEVLGEEEIMKVLK' A
#
# COMPACT_ATOMS: atom_id res chain seq x y z
N MET A 1 -5.70 26.64 35.45
CA MET A 1 -5.74 26.96 34.00
C MET A 1 -4.59 26.19 33.38
N SER A 2 -4.86 25.34 32.38
CA SER A 2 -3.79 24.66 31.66
C SER A 2 -2.98 25.68 30.85
N ASP A 3 -1.66 25.54 30.86
CA ASP A 3 -0.79 26.41 30.09
C ASP A 3 -1.03 26.19 28.58
N VAL A 4 -0.95 27.26 27.80
CA VAL A 4 -1.18 27.24 26.34
C VAL A 4 -0.42 26.12 25.62
N PRO A 5 0.87 25.82 25.93
CA PRO A 5 1.58 24.71 25.30
C PRO A 5 0.95 23.33 25.57
N THR A 6 0.36 23.12 26.75
CA THR A 6 -0.31 21.87 27.10
C THR A 6 -1.57 21.69 26.26
N ILE A 7 -2.38 22.75 26.15
CA ILE A 7 -3.59 22.74 25.31
C ILE A 7 -3.23 22.46 23.84
N LEU A 8 -2.17 23.09 23.32
CA LEU A 8 -1.72 22.84 21.94
C LEU A 8 -1.23 21.40 21.72
N LYS A 9 -0.65 20.78 22.75
CA LYS A 9 -0.23 19.39 22.70
C LYS A 9 -1.46 18.47 22.67
N GLU A 10 -2.44 18.70 23.54
CA GLU A 10 -3.71 17.95 23.58
C GLU A 10 -4.43 18.03 22.23
N ILE A 11 -4.60 19.23 21.67
CA ILE A 11 -5.21 19.43 20.34
C ILE A 11 -4.47 18.63 19.24
N ARG A 12 -3.13 18.57 19.30
CA ARG A 12 -2.34 17.82 18.33
C ARG A 12 -2.52 16.32 18.46
N GLU A 13 -2.64 15.82 19.68
CA GLU A 13 -2.88 14.40 19.97
C GLU A 13 -4.27 14.00 19.50
N GLU A 14 -5.31 14.76 19.84
CA GLU A 14 -6.68 14.54 19.37
C GLU A 14 -6.78 14.58 17.83
N LEU A 15 -6.12 15.53 17.18
CA LEU A 15 -6.09 15.60 15.71
C LEU A 15 -5.42 14.37 15.09
N LYS A 16 -4.39 13.81 15.74
CA LYS A 16 -3.73 12.59 15.27
C LYS A 16 -4.67 11.39 15.38
N GLU A 17 -5.42 11.27 16.47
CA GLU A 17 -6.42 10.21 16.66
C GLU A 17 -7.53 10.30 15.61
N ILE A 18 -8.07 11.50 15.37
CA ILE A 18 -9.11 11.71 14.35
C ILE A 18 -8.61 11.30 12.96
N LYS A 19 -7.36 11.63 12.61
CA LYS A 19 -6.76 11.23 11.32
C LYS A 19 -6.63 9.72 11.19
N LEU A 20 -6.28 9.01 12.27
CA LEU A 20 -6.19 7.55 12.27
C LEU A 20 -7.58 6.93 12.08
N LEU A 21 -8.57 7.39 12.83
CA LEU A 21 -9.95 6.91 12.70
C LEU A 21 -10.51 7.15 11.30
N TYR A 22 -10.26 8.33 10.73
CA TYR A 22 -10.66 8.63 9.35
C TYR A 22 -9.97 7.70 8.35
N LYS A 23 -8.66 7.45 8.50
CA LYS A 23 -7.93 6.51 7.64
C LYS A 23 -8.54 5.12 7.69
N GLU A 24 -8.81 4.59 8.89
CA GLU A 24 -9.43 3.28 9.05
C GLU A 24 -10.82 3.19 8.42
N LEU A 25 -11.62 4.26 8.53
CA LEU A 25 -12.92 4.33 7.87
C LEU A 25 -12.78 4.29 6.35
N VAL A 26 -11.85 5.06 5.79
CA VAL A 26 -11.57 5.05 4.35
C VAL A 26 -11.11 3.66 3.91
N GLU A 27 -10.17 3.04 4.61
CA GLU A 27 -9.68 1.69 4.28
C GLU A 27 -10.80 0.64 4.30
N LYS A 28 -11.80 0.77 5.19
CA LYS A 28 -12.98 -0.11 5.22
C LYS A 28 -13.99 0.17 4.09
N LEU A 29 -14.03 1.40 3.60
CA LEU A 29 -14.94 1.82 2.53
C LEU A 29 -14.37 1.56 1.14
N VAL A 30 -13.04 1.52 1.01
CA VAL A 30 -12.38 1.13 -0.23
C VAL A 30 -12.60 -0.38 -0.41
N PRO A 31 -13.34 -0.81 -1.45
CA PRO A 31 -13.50 -2.22 -1.73
C PRO A 31 -12.14 -2.83 -2.04
N VAL A 32 -11.85 -3.98 -1.43
CA VAL A 32 -10.74 -4.81 -1.88
C VAL A 32 -11.22 -5.48 -3.17
N GLU A 33 -10.68 -5.03 -4.30
CA GLU A 33 -10.91 -5.69 -5.58
C GLU A 33 -10.04 -6.96 -5.63
N GLU A 34 -10.67 -8.09 -5.91
CA GLU A 34 -9.94 -9.32 -6.21
C GLU A 34 -9.20 -9.11 -7.55
N PRO A 35 -7.95 -9.57 -7.68
CA PRO A 35 -7.25 -9.48 -8.96
C PRO A 35 -8.02 -10.25 -10.03
N LEU A 36 -7.98 -9.74 -11.26
CA LEU A 36 -8.49 -10.47 -12.42
C LEU A 36 -7.68 -11.76 -12.64
N GLU A 37 -8.21 -12.73 -13.37
CA GLU A 37 -7.53 -14.03 -13.56
C GLU A 37 -6.15 -13.89 -14.22
N ASP A 38 -5.98 -12.95 -15.15
CA ASP A 38 -4.69 -12.62 -15.75
C ASP A 38 -3.72 -11.94 -14.76
N GLU A 39 -4.23 -11.10 -13.87
CA GLU A 39 -3.44 -10.49 -12.79
C GLU A 39 -3.01 -11.52 -11.75
N LYS A 40 -3.89 -12.48 -11.41
CA LYS A 40 -3.52 -13.61 -10.55
C LYS A 40 -2.43 -14.47 -11.18
N GLU A 41 -2.59 -14.82 -12.45
CA GLU A 41 -1.59 -15.59 -13.19
C GLU A 41 -0.24 -14.86 -13.21
N ALA A 42 -0.23 -13.55 -13.45
CA ALA A 42 1.00 -12.75 -13.42
C ALA A 42 1.66 -12.71 -12.02
N ILE A 43 0.88 -12.69 -10.93
CA ILE A 43 1.41 -12.71 -9.56
C ILE A 43 1.96 -14.09 -9.18
N GLU A 44 1.31 -15.16 -9.61
CA GLU A 44 1.65 -16.54 -9.24
C GLU A 44 2.72 -17.15 -10.14
N SER A 45 2.76 -16.75 -11.41
CA SER A 45 3.76 -17.25 -12.36
C SER A 45 5.14 -16.73 -11.99
N SER A 46 6.13 -17.63 -12.05
CA SER A 46 7.52 -17.21 -11.98
C SER A 46 7.95 -16.71 -13.35
N ASP A 47 8.59 -15.53 -13.39
CA ASP A 47 9.20 -15.04 -14.61
C ASP A 47 10.15 -16.10 -15.18
N GLU A 48 10.08 -16.31 -16.48
CA GLU A 48 11.04 -17.14 -17.17
C GLU A 48 12.40 -16.43 -17.14
N VAL A 49 13.32 -16.95 -16.33
CA VAL A 49 14.69 -16.43 -16.29
C VAL A 49 15.50 -17.14 -17.37
N LEU A 50 15.76 -16.44 -18.46
CA LEU A 50 16.60 -16.93 -19.56
C LEU A 50 18.09 -16.85 -19.22
N GLY A 51 18.84 -17.87 -19.59
CA GLY A 51 20.30 -17.90 -19.54
C GLY A 51 20.95 -17.24 -20.76
N GLU A 52 22.28 -17.08 -20.69
CA GLU A 52 23.08 -16.44 -21.75
C GLU A 52 22.91 -17.08 -23.13
N GLU A 53 22.85 -18.43 -23.17
CA GLU A 53 22.70 -19.15 -24.44
C GLU A 53 21.33 -18.93 -25.09
N GLU A 54 20.26 -18.84 -24.29
CA GLU A 54 18.91 -18.55 -24.78
C GLU A 54 18.78 -17.11 -25.27
N ILE A 55 19.34 -16.15 -24.53
CA ILE A 55 19.39 -14.73 -24.94
C ILE A 55 20.08 -14.59 -26.30
N MET A 56 21.19 -15.30 -26.52
CA MET A 56 21.94 -15.27 -27.77
C MET A 56 21.20 -15.88 -28.98
N LYS A 57 20.17 -16.71 -28.74
CA LYS A 57 19.33 -17.26 -29.82
C LYS A 57 18.28 -16.25 -30.30
N VAL A 58 17.78 -15.39 -29.41
CA VAL A 58 16.76 -14.38 -29.73
C VAL A 58 17.36 -13.14 -30.40
N LEU A 59 18.64 -12.84 -30.15
CA LEU A 59 19.36 -11.68 -30.70
C LEU A 59 19.97 -11.88 -32.10
N LYS A 60 19.80 -13.06 -32.73
CA LYS A 60 20.29 -13.36 -34.08
C LYS A 60 19.24 -13.06 -35.15
#